data_AF-A0A507R226-F1
#
_entry.id   AF-A0A507R226-F1
#
_cell.length_a   1.000
_cell.length_b   1.000
_cell.length_c   1.000
_cell.angle_alpha   90.00
_cell.angle_beta   90.00
_cell.angle_gamma   90.00
#
_symmetry.space_group_name_H-M   'P 1'
#
loop_
_entity.id
_entity.type
_entity.pdbx_description
1 polymer ?
#
loop_
_entity_poly.entity_id
_entity_poly.type
_entity_poly.pdbx_seq_one_letter_code
_entity_poly.pdbx_strand_id
1 'polypeptide(L)'
;MSHGSLLEGEQRKRLPTLFEVLSRRTLAPVDLFSFYIYMRDQQRSVDYLDFWLDVSQHMSLCRHYVRELRRSVLIATPDLEKTSSSTRRSSGVLENVEGIGDIPLAEAGPSGFRGSEEKDADKRLSAFLRQDGGQGTEHTPPSSRGSDSGIGRTSPFDQPPRPSFARSDARNGSSSSPGHTVARADIRASAEKILYTYLLPGSEREIVLPHDMVSSIITMVEEEARDDPEVFDPAKDYVFQAMERDAFPGFLQAKALGNLVPLSVLARLAVALMAFGGGFWGAWYVVLRDKPRHIRCWLILPFVIAAYFISSYQYNIDPIMAYLGFSEYTFLNWARIREPYVRTLLNKRATATILIAAFVAASLSVLFIFVPGTML
;
A
#
# COMPACT_ATOMS: atom_id res chain seq x y z
N MET A 1 -15.28 -18.67 -29.33
CA MET A 1 -14.13 -17.78 -29.58
C MET A 1 -13.95 -16.93 -28.32
N SER A 2 -13.03 -17.36 -27.46
CA SER A 2 -12.77 -16.84 -26.13
C SER A 2 -11.79 -15.68 -26.19
N HIS A 3 -12.27 -14.46 -26.03
CA HIS A 3 -11.44 -13.30 -25.69
C HIS A 3 -11.19 -13.34 -24.17
N GLY A 4 -10.05 -13.87 -23.75
CA GLY A 4 -9.74 -13.99 -22.33
C GLY A 4 -8.33 -14.50 -22.04
N SER A 5 -7.31 -13.97 -22.71
CA SER A 5 -5.89 -14.26 -22.39
C SER A 5 -4.91 -13.31 -23.12
N LEU A 6 -5.13 -11.99 -23.05
CA LEU A 6 -4.22 -10.99 -23.65
C LEU A 6 -3.73 -9.93 -22.66
N LEU A 7 -3.54 -10.30 -21.38
CA LEU A 7 -2.75 -9.51 -20.43
C LEU A 7 -1.83 -10.42 -19.60
N GLU A 8 -1.27 -11.44 -20.26
CA GLU A 8 -0.21 -12.26 -19.68
C GLU A 8 1.12 -11.49 -19.80
N GLY A 9 1.36 -10.67 -18.78
CA GLY A 9 2.68 -10.23 -18.34
C GLY A 9 3.62 -9.71 -19.42
N GLU A 10 3.37 -8.50 -19.93
CA GLU A 10 4.45 -7.74 -20.57
C GLU A 10 5.54 -7.54 -19.50
N GLN A 11 6.62 -8.32 -19.59
CA GLN A 11 7.73 -8.27 -18.64
C GLN A 11 8.29 -6.85 -18.63
N ARG A 12 8.00 -6.10 -17.56
CA ARG A 12 8.43 -4.72 -17.42
C ARG A 12 9.96 -4.69 -17.41
N LYS A 13 10.56 -4.01 -18.39
CA LYS A 13 12.02 -3.79 -18.45
C LYS A 13 12.46 -2.54 -17.66
N ARG A 14 11.63 -2.10 -16.71
CA ARG A 14 11.83 -0.88 -15.92
C ARG A 14 11.47 -1.13 -14.45
N LEU A 15 11.93 -0.24 -13.58
CA LEU A 15 11.49 -0.20 -12.19
C LEU A 15 10.00 0.17 -12.12
N PRO A 16 9.24 -0.39 -11.16
CA PRO A 16 7.83 -0.07 -11.01
C PRO A 16 7.64 1.36 -10.51
N THR A 17 6.49 1.94 -10.82
CA THR A 17 6.07 3.24 -10.27
C THR A 17 5.39 3.06 -8.92
N LEU A 18 5.28 4.14 -8.12
CA LEU A 18 4.57 4.07 -6.83
C LEU A 18 3.13 3.62 -7.03
N PHE A 19 2.46 4.16 -8.05
CA PHE A 19 1.09 3.76 -8.39
C PHE A 19 0.97 2.27 -8.71
N GLU A 20 1.91 1.68 -9.46
CA GLU A 20 1.92 0.24 -9.75
C GLU A 20 2.08 -0.61 -8.47
N VAL A 21 2.84 -0.13 -7.49
CA VAL A 21 3.02 -0.80 -6.19
C VAL A 21 1.74 -0.71 -5.35
N LEU A 22 1.15 0.49 -5.25
CA LEU A 22 -0.09 0.74 -4.50
C LEU A 22 -1.28 -0.02 -5.10
N SER A 23 -1.32 -0.15 -6.43
CA SER A 23 -2.32 -0.94 -7.15
C SER A 23 -2.09 -2.46 -7.12
N ARG A 24 -1.14 -2.93 -6.30
CA ARG A 24 -0.80 -4.36 -6.15
C ARG A 24 -0.43 -5.05 -7.47
N ARG A 25 0.09 -4.30 -8.46
CA ARG A 25 0.49 -4.81 -9.79
C ARG A 25 1.95 -5.24 -9.86
N THR A 26 2.63 -5.34 -8.72
CA THR A 26 4.05 -5.68 -8.60
C THR A 26 4.25 -6.87 -7.67
N LEU A 27 5.38 -7.56 -7.82
CA LEU A 27 5.70 -8.74 -7.02
C LEU A 27 6.88 -8.48 -6.07
N ALA A 28 7.02 -9.34 -5.06
CA ALA A 28 8.15 -9.30 -4.12
C ALA A 28 9.51 -9.27 -4.86
N PRO A 29 10.48 -8.46 -4.42
CA PRO A 29 10.53 -7.69 -3.16
C PRO A 29 10.03 -6.23 -3.27
N VAL A 30 9.34 -5.86 -4.36
CA VAL A 30 8.90 -4.47 -4.64
C VAL A 30 7.37 -4.41 -4.69
N ASP A 31 6.71 -5.07 -3.75
CA ASP A 31 5.25 -5.11 -3.61
C ASP A 31 4.74 -4.16 -2.50
N LEU A 32 3.42 -3.97 -2.43
CA LEU A 32 2.78 -3.12 -1.43
C LEU A 32 3.15 -3.52 0.00
N PHE A 33 3.25 -4.82 0.28
CA PHE A 33 3.62 -5.32 1.59
C PHE A 33 5.06 -4.91 1.95
N SER A 34 6.01 -5.08 1.02
CA SER A 34 7.40 -4.62 1.20
C SER A 34 7.48 -3.12 1.42
N PHE A 35 6.66 -2.36 0.70
CA PHE A 35 6.58 -0.92 0.84
C PHE A 35 6.04 -0.51 2.21
N TYR A 36 4.98 -1.18 2.70
CA TYR A 36 4.43 -0.96 4.03
C TYR A 36 5.47 -1.16 5.13
N ILE A 37 6.23 -2.26 5.08
CA ILE A 37 7.29 -2.51 6.07
C ILE A 37 8.39 -1.46 5.98
N TYR A 38 8.76 -1.06 4.77
CA TYR A 38 9.75 0.01 4.58
C TYR A 38 9.29 1.33 5.19
N MET A 39 8.03 1.72 4.96
CA MET A 39 7.44 2.95 5.52
C MET A 39 7.34 2.91 7.04
N ARG A 40 7.02 1.76 7.63
CA ARG A 40 6.96 1.55 9.08
C ARG A 40 8.34 1.58 9.74
N ASP A 41 9.28 0.78 9.22
CA ASP A 41 10.54 0.51 9.92
C ASP A 41 11.65 1.51 9.61
N GLN A 42 11.72 2.01 8.36
CA GLN A 42 12.81 2.87 7.90
C GLN A 42 12.40 4.34 7.85
N GLN A 43 11.28 4.66 7.20
CA GLN A 43 10.84 6.05 7.04
C GLN A 43 10.03 6.57 8.25
N ARG A 44 9.48 5.66 9.07
CA ARG A 44 8.60 5.97 10.21
C ARG A 44 7.44 6.91 9.85
N SER A 45 6.89 6.71 8.67
CA SER A 45 5.81 7.55 8.09
C SER A 45 4.70 6.69 7.50
N VAL A 46 4.44 5.53 8.12
CA VAL A 46 3.41 4.58 7.68
C VAL A 46 2.01 5.19 7.66
N ASP A 47 1.76 6.22 8.45
CA ASP A 47 0.47 6.92 8.54
C ASP A 47 0.07 7.57 7.20
N TYR A 48 1.03 8.03 6.39
CA TYR A 48 0.76 8.53 5.05
C TYR A 48 0.24 7.43 4.12
N LEU A 49 0.84 6.24 4.20
CA LEU A 49 0.40 5.09 3.41
C LEU A 49 -0.97 4.61 3.85
N ASP A 50 -1.20 4.50 5.15
CA ASP A 50 -2.48 4.06 5.70
C ASP A 50 -3.60 5.05 5.39
N PHE A 51 -3.35 6.35 5.53
CA PHE A 51 -4.28 7.39 5.07
C PHE A 51 -4.63 7.21 3.59
N TRP A 52 -3.63 7.04 2.72
CA TRP A 52 -3.87 6.87 1.29
C TRP A 52 -4.68 5.60 0.98
N LEU A 53 -4.42 4.51 1.68
CA LEU A 53 -5.16 3.24 1.54
C LEU A 53 -6.59 3.37 2.07
N ASP A 54 -6.80 4.00 3.22
CA ASP A 54 -8.12 4.20 3.83
C ASP A 54 -8.99 5.13 2.97
N VAL A 55 -8.43 6.21 2.41
CA VAL A 55 -9.15 7.06 1.44
C VAL A 55 -9.50 6.25 0.19
N SER A 56 -8.58 5.45 -0.35
CA SER A 56 -8.85 4.60 -1.52
C SER A 56 -9.95 3.56 -1.26
N GLN A 57 -10.02 3.04 -0.04
CA GLN A 57 -11.09 2.16 0.41
C GLN A 57 -12.42 2.93 0.52
N HIS A 58 -12.42 4.12 1.11
CA HIS A 58 -13.60 4.99 1.20
C HIS A 58 -14.18 5.29 -0.19
N MET A 59 -13.35 5.65 -1.18
CA MET A 59 -13.81 5.85 -2.57
C MET A 59 -14.43 4.59 -3.16
N SER A 60 -13.87 3.43 -2.86
CA SER A 60 -14.43 2.15 -3.31
C SER A 60 -15.77 1.85 -2.63
N LEU A 61 -15.92 2.15 -1.34
CA LEU A 61 -17.19 2.07 -0.60
C LEU A 61 -18.26 2.98 -1.21
N CYS A 62 -17.93 4.24 -1.52
CA CYS A 62 -18.85 5.18 -2.19
C CYS A 62 -19.34 4.63 -3.54
N ARG A 63 -18.43 4.06 -4.34
CA ARG A 63 -18.76 3.42 -5.62
C ARG A 63 -19.63 2.18 -5.45
N HIS A 64 -19.41 1.39 -4.40
CA HIS A 64 -20.24 0.21 -4.10
C HIS A 64 -21.67 0.62 -3.70
N TYR A 65 -21.82 1.59 -2.80
CA TYR A 65 -23.12 2.10 -2.37
C TYR A 65 -23.99 2.57 -3.55
N VAL A 66 -23.43 3.41 -4.43
CA VAL A 66 -24.21 3.95 -5.55
C VAL A 66 -24.58 2.88 -6.57
N ARG A 67 -23.73 1.87 -6.79
CA ARG A 67 -24.10 0.71 -7.62
C ARG A 67 -25.21 -0.12 -7.00
N GLU A 68 -25.21 -0.33 -5.69
CA GLU A 68 -26.26 -1.08 -4.99
C GLU A 68 -27.59 -0.33 -4.99
N LEU A 69 -27.57 0.98 -4.76
CA LEU A 69 -28.75 1.83 -4.86
C LEU A 69 -29.35 1.80 -6.27
N ARG A 70 -28.51 1.77 -7.32
CA ARG A 70 -29.00 1.58 -8.69
C ARG A 70 -29.68 0.22 -8.87
N ARG A 71 -29.05 -0.87 -8.38
CA ARG A 71 -29.64 -2.21 -8.48
C ARG A 71 -30.99 -2.28 -7.75
N SER A 72 -31.12 -1.67 -6.58
CA SER A 72 -32.37 -1.68 -5.82
C SER A 72 -33.48 -0.89 -6.54
N VAL A 73 -33.17 0.27 -7.13
CA VAL A 73 -34.12 1.07 -7.93
C VAL A 73 -34.57 0.32 -9.20
N LEU A 74 -33.63 -0.36 -9.87
CA LEU A 74 -33.90 -1.09 -11.12
C LEU A 74 -34.73 -2.35 -10.86
N ILE A 75 -34.53 -3.03 -9.73
CA ILE A 75 -35.34 -4.18 -9.29
C ILE A 75 -36.75 -3.73 -8.85
N ALA A 76 -36.89 -2.53 -8.27
CA ALA A 76 -38.19 -1.98 -7.85
C ALA A 76 -39.07 -1.51 -9.02
N THR A 77 -38.51 -1.32 -10.22
CA THR A 77 -39.23 -0.78 -11.39
C THR A 77 -39.11 -1.67 -12.64
N PRO A 78 -39.60 -2.92 -12.65
CA PRO A 78 -39.46 -3.81 -13.81
C PRO A 78 -40.31 -3.41 -15.03
N ASP A 79 -41.31 -2.53 -14.88
CA ASP A 79 -42.35 -2.28 -15.91
C ASP A 79 -42.25 -0.94 -16.68
N LEU A 80 -41.16 -0.17 -16.57
CA LEU A 80 -41.03 1.12 -17.27
C LEU A 80 -40.25 1.08 -18.59
N GLU A 81 -39.65 -0.06 -18.96
CA GLU A 81 -38.95 -0.18 -20.25
C GLU A 81 -39.91 -0.22 -21.46
N LYS A 82 -41.20 -0.55 -21.28
CA LYS A 82 -42.16 -0.70 -22.37
C LYS A 82 -42.94 0.58 -22.72
N THR A 83 -42.76 1.67 -21.97
CA THR A 83 -43.55 2.91 -22.06
C THR A 83 -42.69 4.17 -22.25
N SER A 84 -41.41 4.00 -22.61
CA SER A 84 -40.39 5.05 -22.72
C SER A 84 -40.60 6.09 -23.84
N SER A 85 -41.75 6.14 -24.50
CA SER A 85 -42.04 7.15 -25.54
C SER A 85 -42.89 8.34 -25.11
N SER A 86 -43.40 8.41 -23.87
CA SER A 86 -44.22 9.55 -23.46
C SER A 86 -44.28 9.74 -21.94
N THR A 87 -43.33 10.47 -21.35
CA THR A 87 -43.56 11.46 -20.25
C THR A 87 -42.25 12.20 -19.95
N ARG A 88 -42.12 13.44 -20.45
CA ARG A 88 -40.96 14.35 -20.28
C ARG A 88 -40.90 15.03 -18.89
N ARG A 89 -41.24 14.35 -17.79
CA ARG A 89 -41.32 15.01 -16.46
C ARG A 89 -40.52 14.38 -15.33
N SER A 90 -39.86 13.24 -15.56
CA SER A 90 -39.02 12.54 -14.56
C SER A 90 -37.60 12.22 -15.05
N SER A 91 -37.14 12.87 -16.13
CA SER A 91 -35.90 12.49 -16.82
C SER A 91 -34.62 12.92 -16.10
N GLY A 92 -34.61 13.97 -15.28
CA GLY A 92 -33.34 14.47 -14.69
C GLY A 92 -32.66 13.51 -13.71
N VAL A 93 -33.45 12.75 -12.93
CA VAL A 93 -32.91 11.78 -11.96
C VAL A 93 -32.52 10.48 -12.66
N LEU A 94 -33.32 10.02 -13.63
CA LEU A 94 -33.01 8.81 -14.40
C LEU A 94 -31.81 9.01 -15.32
N GLU A 95 -31.66 10.19 -15.94
CA GLU A 95 -30.53 10.54 -16.83
C GLU A 95 -29.20 10.64 -16.05
N ASN A 96 -29.20 11.21 -14.84
CA ASN A 96 -28.04 11.18 -13.94
C ASN A 96 -27.69 9.75 -13.49
N VAL A 97 -28.70 8.89 -13.25
CA VAL A 97 -28.52 7.50 -12.81
C VAL A 97 -28.07 6.57 -13.96
N GLU A 98 -28.47 6.85 -15.20
CA GLU A 98 -28.03 6.13 -16.41
C GLU A 98 -26.53 6.37 -16.68
N GLY A 99 -26.05 7.62 -16.56
CA GLY A 99 -24.64 7.99 -16.79
C GLY A 99 -23.65 7.55 -15.69
N ILE A 100 -24.14 7.05 -14.56
CA ILE A 100 -23.39 6.44 -13.44
C ILE A 100 -23.27 4.92 -13.63
N GLY A 101 -24.00 4.35 -14.60
CA GLY A 101 -24.06 2.92 -14.85
C GLY A 101 -22.80 2.29 -15.41
N ASP A 102 -21.99 3.09 -16.10
CA ASP A 102 -20.77 2.67 -16.77
C ASP A 102 -19.51 2.91 -15.93
N ILE A 103 -19.64 3.28 -14.64
CA ILE A 103 -18.49 3.49 -13.76
C ILE A 103 -17.74 2.16 -13.61
N PRO A 104 -16.51 2.01 -14.13
CA PRO A 104 -15.75 0.80 -13.96
C PRO A 104 -15.42 0.61 -12.47
N LEU A 105 -15.26 -0.63 -11.99
CA LEU A 105 -14.60 -0.92 -10.70
C LEU A 105 -13.09 -0.63 -10.84
N ALA A 106 -12.75 0.54 -11.35
CA ALA A 106 -11.38 0.98 -11.52
C ALA A 106 -10.78 1.25 -10.13
N GLU A 107 -9.53 0.86 -9.98
CA GLU A 107 -8.81 0.95 -8.71
C GLU A 107 -8.61 2.42 -8.33
N ALA A 108 -8.93 2.79 -7.08
CA ALA A 108 -8.91 4.18 -6.64
C ALA A 108 -7.48 4.75 -6.61
N GLY A 109 -6.99 5.22 -7.76
CA GLY A 109 -5.67 5.83 -7.90
C GLY A 109 -5.62 7.32 -7.53
N PRO A 110 -4.44 7.96 -7.57
CA PRO A 110 -4.30 9.42 -7.51
C PRO A 110 -4.99 10.07 -8.71
N SER A 111 -5.51 11.29 -8.57
CA SER A 111 -6.32 11.95 -9.60
C SER A 111 -5.56 12.14 -10.92
N GLY A 112 -4.24 12.30 -10.87
CA GLY A 112 -3.38 12.43 -12.06
C GLY A 112 -3.15 11.14 -12.86
N PHE A 113 -3.40 9.97 -12.27
CA PHE A 113 -3.30 8.66 -12.95
C PHE A 113 -4.66 8.15 -13.44
N ARG A 114 -5.76 8.84 -13.11
CA ARG A 114 -7.11 8.49 -13.56
C ARG A 114 -7.35 8.97 -15.00
N GLY A 115 -8.02 8.15 -15.79
CA GLY A 115 -8.50 8.56 -17.12
C GLY A 115 -9.56 9.67 -17.00
N SER A 116 -9.76 10.44 -18.08
CA SER A 116 -10.80 11.49 -18.12
C SER A 116 -12.18 10.93 -17.76
N GLU A 117 -12.49 9.72 -18.23
CA GLU A 117 -13.75 9.02 -17.96
C GLU A 117 -13.93 8.68 -16.47
N GLU A 118 -12.86 8.29 -15.78
CA GLU A 118 -12.92 7.93 -14.36
C GLU A 118 -13.06 9.17 -13.46
N LYS A 119 -12.40 10.27 -13.83
CA LYS A 119 -12.57 11.56 -13.15
C LYS A 119 -13.98 12.09 -13.30
N ASP A 120 -14.58 11.94 -14.49
CA ASP A 120 -15.95 12.35 -14.73
C ASP A 120 -16.96 11.43 -14.00
N ALA A 121 -16.65 10.14 -13.88
CA ALA A 121 -17.41 9.20 -13.07
C ALA A 121 -17.43 9.58 -11.57
N ASP A 122 -16.28 9.92 -10.99
CA ASP A 122 -16.19 10.31 -9.58
C ASP A 122 -16.87 11.66 -9.30
N LYS A 123 -16.84 12.58 -10.27
CA LYS A 123 -17.61 13.84 -10.21
C LYS A 123 -19.11 13.60 -10.21
N ARG A 124 -19.59 12.72 -11.09
CA ARG A 124 -21.00 12.31 -11.13
C ARG A 124 -21.41 11.62 -9.84
N LEU A 125 -20.54 10.76 -9.30
CA LEU A 125 -20.75 10.08 -8.03
C LEU A 125 -20.86 11.07 -6.87
N SER A 126 -19.97 12.04 -6.80
CA SER A 126 -19.96 13.07 -5.76
C SER A 126 -21.19 13.98 -5.85
N ALA A 127 -21.57 14.40 -7.07
CA ALA A 127 -22.80 15.15 -7.30
C ALA A 127 -24.06 14.38 -6.85
N PHE A 128 -24.11 13.07 -7.10
CA PHE A 128 -25.21 12.21 -6.69
C PHE A 128 -25.31 12.10 -5.16
N LEU A 129 -24.19 11.85 -4.47
CA LEU A 129 -24.15 11.76 -2.99
C LEU A 129 -24.56 13.07 -2.32
N ARG A 130 -24.22 14.21 -2.94
CA ARG A 130 -24.67 15.54 -2.49
C ARG A 130 -26.17 15.74 -2.67
N GLN A 131 -26.72 15.35 -3.82
CA GLN A 131 -28.15 15.49 -4.09
C GLN A 131 -29.02 14.66 -3.13
N ASP A 132 -28.58 13.44 -2.82
CA ASP A 132 -29.24 12.59 -1.82
C ASP A 132 -29.14 13.17 -0.39
N GLY A 133 -28.17 14.06 -0.11
CA GLY A 133 -27.96 14.67 1.22
C GLY A 133 -28.76 15.93 1.50
N GLY A 134 -29.19 16.63 0.44
CA GLY A 134 -29.86 17.93 0.54
C GLY A 134 -31.39 17.88 0.60
N GLN A 135 -32.00 16.69 0.45
CA GLN A 135 -33.43 16.52 0.63
C GLN A 135 -33.65 15.45 1.69
N GLY A 136 -34.13 15.88 2.86
CA GLY A 136 -35.00 15.04 3.67
C GLY A 136 -36.26 14.75 2.86
N THR A 137 -36.17 13.82 1.91
CA THR A 137 -37.33 13.35 1.18
C THR A 137 -38.04 12.39 2.11
N GLU A 138 -39.07 12.91 2.76
CA GLU A 138 -40.16 12.16 3.37
C GLU A 138 -40.71 11.14 2.35
N HIS A 139 -40.09 9.96 2.26
CA HIS A 139 -40.68 8.81 1.60
C HIS A 139 -41.62 8.12 2.59
N THR A 140 -42.72 8.78 2.91
CA THR A 140 -43.86 8.17 3.60
C THR A 140 -44.65 7.37 2.56
N PRO A 141 -44.81 6.04 2.69
CA PRO A 141 -45.73 5.30 1.83
C PRO A 141 -47.19 5.68 2.16
N PRO A 142 -48.11 5.74 1.18
CA PRO A 142 -49.51 6.03 1.43
C PRO A 142 -50.18 4.78 2.01
N SER A 143 -50.21 4.67 3.34
CA SER A 143 -50.92 3.60 4.04
C SER A 143 -52.35 4.03 4.37
N SER A 144 -53.27 3.27 3.78
CA SER A 144 -54.71 3.22 3.94
C SER A 144 -55.30 3.58 5.32
N ARG A 145 -56.42 4.32 5.27
CA ARG A 145 -57.45 4.47 6.31
C ARG A 145 -57.81 3.14 6.96
N GLY A 146 -57.81 3.11 8.29
CA GLY A 146 -58.38 2.04 9.10
C GLY A 146 -58.37 2.42 10.58
N SER A 147 -59.51 2.85 11.08
CA SER A 147 -59.84 3.16 12.47
C SER A 147 -59.93 1.90 13.34
N ASP A 148 -59.32 1.88 14.53
CA ASP A 148 -60.03 1.62 15.79
C ASP A 148 -59.18 2.00 17.03
N SER A 149 -59.91 2.13 18.12
CA SER A 149 -59.76 2.80 19.41
C SER A 149 -58.96 2.04 20.49
N GLY A 150 -58.47 2.77 21.52
CA GLY A 150 -57.92 2.15 22.73
C GLY A 150 -57.09 3.08 23.65
N ILE A 151 -57.73 3.57 24.71
CA ILE A 151 -57.31 4.46 25.80
C ILE A 151 -56.06 4.00 26.61
N GLY A 152 -55.21 4.95 27.08
CA GLY A 152 -54.45 4.76 28.34
C GLY A 152 -53.11 5.48 28.60
N ARG A 153 -53.17 6.77 29.00
CA ARG A 153 -52.40 7.48 30.07
C ARG A 153 -50.85 7.38 30.23
N THR A 154 -50.27 8.61 30.37
CA THR A 154 -49.19 9.10 31.28
C THR A 154 -47.70 8.88 30.98
N SER A 155 -46.96 9.99 30.80
CA SER A 155 -45.48 10.22 30.93
C SER A 155 -45.05 10.32 32.42
N PRO A 156 -43.77 10.61 32.82
CA PRO A 156 -42.51 10.84 32.06
C PRO A 156 -41.21 10.19 32.67
N PHE A 157 -40.07 10.43 32.02
CA PHE A 157 -38.65 10.42 32.49
C PHE A 157 -37.65 9.31 32.04
N ASP A 158 -36.62 9.79 31.32
CA ASP A 158 -35.17 9.48 31.29
C ASP A 158 -34.62 8.05 31.29
N GLN A 159 -34.03 7.63 30.15
CA GLN A 159 -32.61 7.18 30.02
C GLN A 159 -32.28 6.67 28.59
N PRO A 160 -31.06 6.90 28.06
CA PRO A 160 -30.65 6.42 26.73
C PRO A 160 -30.09 4.98 26.79
N PRO A 161 -30.44 4.07 25.86
CA PRO A 161 -29.82 2.74 25.85
C PRO A 161 -28.59 2.68 24.93
N ARG A 162 -27.49 2.19 25.51
CA ARG A 162 -26.28 1.65 24.88
C ARG A 162 -26.59 0.59 23.80
N PRO A 163 -25.69 0.38 22.81
CA PRO A 163 -25.83 -0.70 21.85
C PRO A 163 -25.38 -2.05 22.46
N SER A 164 -26.29 -3.01 22.51
CA SER A 164 -25.96 -4.42 22.78
C SER A 164 -26.22 -5.27 21.55
N PHE A 165 -25.15 -5.85 21.03
CA PHE A 165 -25.15 -6.95 20.08
C PHE A 165 -25.90 -8.16 20.66
N ALA A 166 -27.00 -8.58 20.04
CA ALA A 166 -27.58 -9.89 20.27
C ALA A 166 -28.19 -10.44 18.97
N ARG A 167 -27.61 -11.55 18.51
CA ARG A 167 -28.10 -12.42 17.44
C ARG A 167 -29.38 -13.13 17.88
N SER A 168 -30.35 -13.22 16.98
CA SER A 168 -31.42 -14.22 17.03
C SER A 168 -31.72 -14.72 15.61
N ASP A 169 -31.30 -15.97 15.37
CA ASP A 169 -31.70 -16.79 14.23
C ASP A 169 -33.18 -17.19 14.34
N ALA A 170 -33.95 -17.06 13.25
CA ALA A 170 -34.71 -18.18 12.66
C ALA A 170 -35.63 -17.76 11.48
N ARG A 171 -35.35 -18.39 10.32
CA ARG A 171 -36.29 -18.90 9.29
C ARG A 171 -37.10 -17.92 8.43
N ASN A 172 -36.63 -17.69 7.20
CA ASN A 172 -37.31 -18.20 6.00
C ASN A 172 -36.37 -18.22 4.78
N GLY A 173 -36.46 -19.25 3.94
CA GLY A 173 -35.50 -19.53 2.88
C GLY A 173 -35.71 -18.75 1.57
N SER A 174 -34.63 -18.20 1.04
CA SER A 174 -34.28 -18.21 -0.39
C SER A 174 -32.78 -17.88 -0.55
N SER A 175 -32.19 -18.36 -1.62
CA SER A 175 -30.76 -18.56 -1.84
C SER A 175 -29.93 -17.31 -2.14
N SER A 176 -28.70 -17.34 -1.62
CA SER A 176 -27.43 -16.78 -2.15
C SER A 176 -26.96 -15.40 -1.65
N SER A 177 -25.80 -15.47 -0.99
CA SER A 177 -24.85 -14.42 -0.57
C SER A 177 -25.18 -13.61 0.70
N PRO A 178 -24.27 -13.51 1.68
CA PRO A 178 -24.37 -12.50 2.73
C PRO A 178 -24.27 -11.13 2.05
N GLY A 179 -25.41 -10.47 1.87
CA GLY A 179 -25.46 -9.12 1.32
C GLY A 179 -24.90 -8.15 2.35
N HIS A 180 -23.64 -7.77 2.20
CA HIS A 180 -23.13 -6.56 2.85
C HIS A 180 -23.70 -5.36 2.11
N THR A 181 -24.98 -5.06 2.34
CA THR A 181 -25.59 -3.84 1.82
C THR A 181 -24.89 -2.66 2.46
N VAL A 182 -24.16 -1.88 1.68
CA VAL A 182 -23.47 -0.70 2.19
C VAL A 182 -24.54 0.35 2.48
N ALA A 183 -24.64 0.82 3.72
CA ALA A 183 -25.54 1.90 4.08
C ALA A 183 -24.83 3.26 3.95
N ARG A 184 -25.59 4.34 3.77
CA ARG A 184 -25.02 5.69 3.78
C ARG A 184 -24.32 6.03 5.10
N ALA A 185 -24.83 5.50 6.21
CA ALA A 185 -24.20 5.61 7.52
C ALA A 185 -22.77 5.04 7.54
N ASP A 186 -22.49 3.98 6.77
CA ASP A 186 -21.16 3.39 6.67
C ASP A 186 -20.19 4.31 5.91
N ILE A 187 -20.68 5.04 4.91
CA ILE A 187 -19.89 6.04 4.16
C ILE A 187 -19.51 7.20 5.08
N ARG A 188 -20.49 7.74 5.81
CA ARG A 188 -20.26 8.81 6.80
C ARG A 188 -19.29 8.39 7.88
N ALA A 189 -19.52 7.22 8.50
CA ALA A 189 -18.63 6.68 9.51
C ALA A 189 -17.20 6.49 8.97
N SER A 190 -17.05 6.11 7.69
CA SER A 190 -15.75 6.02 7.04
C SER A 190 -15.09 7.39 6.85
N ALA A 191 -15.84 8.42 6.45
CA ALA A 191 -15.32 9.78 6.28
C ALA A 191 -14.88 10.39 7.62
N GLU A 192 -15.72 10.30 8.65
CA GLU A 192 -15.41 10.74 10.01
C GLU A 192 -14.20 10.00 10.59
N LYS A 193 -14.12 8.67 10.39
CA LYS A 193 -12.97 7.89 10.84
C LYS A 193 -11.67 8.38 10.21
N ILE A 194 -11.65 8.65 8.90
CA ILE A 194 -10.46 9.17 8.22
C ILE A 194 -10.08 10.55 8.78
N LEU A 195 -11.06 11.43 8.95
CA LEU A 195 -10.87 12.77 9.51
C LEU A 195 -10.24 12.70 10.91
N TYR A 196 -10.86 11.97 11.84
CA TYR A 196 -10.44 11.91 13.24
C TYR A 196 -9.13 11.14 13.47
N THR A 197 -8.82 10.18 12.60
CA THR A 197 -7.61 9.36 12.74
C THR A 197 -6.36 10.09 12.24
N TYR A 198 -6.47 10.82 11.12
CA TYR A 198 -5.29 11.33 10.40
C TYR A 198 -5.22 12.86 10.26
N LEU A 199 -6.36 13.56 10.27
CA LEU A 199 -6.43 14.98 9.88
C LEU A 199 -6.72 15.91 11.05
N LEU A 200 -7.32 15.42 12.14
CA LEU A 200 -7.60 16.24 13.30
C LEU A 200 -6.29 16.57 14.06
N PRO A 201 -6.08 17.84 14.47
CA PRO A 201 -4.90 18.21 15.25
C PRO A 201 -4.81 17.42 16.56
N GLY A 202 -3.66 16.81 16.83
CA GLY A 202 -3.45 15.98 18.03
C GLY A 202 -4.03 14.56 17.91
N SER A 203 -4.42 14.13 16.71
CA SER A 203 -4.78 12.73 16.46
C SER A 203 -3.56 11.81 16.60
N GLU A 204 -3.79 10.55 17.00
CA GLU A 204 -2.72 9.57 17.25
C GLU A 204 -1.85 9.30 16.01
N ARG A 205 -2.43 9.50 14.81
CA ARG A 205 -1.81 9.24 13.51
C ARG A 205 -1.84 10.47 12.61
N GLU A 206 -1.69 11.66 13.21
CA GLU A 206 -1.73 12.94 12.50
C GLU A 206 -0.70 12.99 11.36
N ILE A 207 -1.17 13.22 10.13
CA ILE A 207 -0.31 13.42 8.96
C ILE A 207 -0.04 14.92 8.73
N VAL A 208 1.16 15.25 8.26
CA VAL A 208 1.54 16.65 8.02
C VAL A 208 1.09 17.06 6.62
N LEU A 209 0.09 17.92 6.58
CA LEU A 209 -0.48 18.50 5.37
C LEU A 209 -0.49 20.03 5.47
N PRO A 210 -0.54 20.76 4.33
CA PRO A 210 -0.75 22.20 4.34
C PRO A 210 -2.04 22.56 5.10
N HIS A 211 -1.95 23.53 6.02
CA HIS A 211 -3.06 23.91 6.91
C HIS A 211 -4.34 24.26 6.14
N ASP A 212 -4.24 25.00 5.04
CA ASP A 212 -5.40 25.39 4.22
C ASP A 212 -6.19 24.17 3.72
N MET A 213 -5.50 23.08 3.38
CA MET A 213 -6.11 21.84 2.91
C MET A 213 -6.84 21.11 4.03
N VAL A 214 -6.22 21.01 5.21
CA VAL A 214 -6.81 20.36 6.38
C VAL A 214 -8.04 21.12 6.86
N SER A 215 -7.93 22.45 7.01
CA SER A 215 -9.06 23.30 7.40
C SER A 215 -10.22 23.19 6.42
N SER A 216 -9.94 23.17 5.11
CA SER A 216 -10.96 22.99 4.09
C SER A 216 -11.67 21.63 4.22
N ILE A 217 -10.94 20.55 4.48
CA ILE A 217 -11.52 19.22 4.67
C ILE A 217 -12.35 19.14 5.96
N ILE A 218 -11.87 19.72 7.07
CA ILE A 218 -12.62 19.79 8.33
C ILE A 218 -13.96 20.51 8.12
N THR A 219 -13.95 21.68 7.49
CA THR A 219 -15.18 22.43 7.20
C THR A 219 -16.13 21.62 6.29
N MET A 220 -15.62 20.98 5.23
CA MET A 220 -16.46 20.17 4.34
C MET A 220 -17.09 18.96 5.05
N VAL A 221 -16.36 18.27 5.93
CA VAL A 221 -16.87 17.06 6.60
C VAL A 221 -17.74 17.42 7.81
N GLU A 222 -17.34 18.36 8.67
CA GLU A 222 -18.04 18.68 9.93
C GLU A 222 -19.18 19.69 9.73
N GLU A 223 -18.99 20.75 8.95
CA GLU A 223 -20.00 21.81 8.79
C GLU A 223 -20.95 21.50 7.63
N GLU A 224 -20.42 21.03 6.49
CA GLU A 224 -21.22 20.72 5.30
C GLU A 224 -21.74 19.27 5.26
N ALA A 225 -21.35 18.44 6.24
CA ALA A 225 -21.70 17.01 6.32
C ALA A 225 -21.44 16.25 5.01
N ARG A 226 -20.33 16.58 4.33
CA ARG A 226 -19.98 15.98 3.04
C ARG A 226 -19.21 14.68 3.21
N ASP A 227 -19.87 13.61 2.77
CA ASP A 227 -19.36 12.24 2.79
C ASP A 227 -18.86 11.78 1.39
N ASP A 228 -18.70 12.71 0.44
CA ASP A 228 -18.35 12.40 -0.95
C ASP A 228 -16.84 12.19 -1.18
N PRO A 229 -16.44 11.31 -2.12
CA PRO A 229 -15.04 10.94 -2.30
C PRO A 229 -14.14 12.10 -2.77
N GLU A 230 -14.70 13.14 -3.40
CA GLU A 230 -13.97 14.35 -3.83
C GLU A 230 -13.39 15.16 -2.66
N VAL A 231 -13.97 15.05 -1.46
CA VAL A 231 -13.52 15.82 -0.28
C VAL A 231 -12.05 15.51 0.04
N PHE A 232 -11.61 14.27 -0.17
CA PHE A 232 -10.26 13.82 0.15
C PHE A 232 -9.29 13.85 -1.04
N ASP A 233 -9.73 14.17 -2.26
CA ASP A 233 -8.87 14.11 -3.45
C ASP A 233 -7.60 14.99 -3.35
N PRO A 234 -7.69 16.27 -2.92
CA PRO A 234 -6.50 17.11 -2.78
C PRO A 234 -5.47 16.56 -1.79
N ALA A 235 -5.94 16.03 -0.65
CA ALA A 235 -5.08 15.43 0.36
C ALA A 235 -4.47 14.11 -0.12
N LYS A 236 -5.27 13.27 -0.79
CA LYS A 236 -4.81 12.01 -1.36
C LYS A 236 -3.68 12.23 -2.38
N ASP A 237 -3.84 13.21 -3.26
CA ASP A 237 -2.83 13.54 -4.28
C ASP A 237 -1.55 14.11 -3.67
N TYR A 238 -1.70 14.99 -2.68
CA TYR A 238 -0.55 15.52 -1.94
C TYR A 238 0.24 14.39 -1.27
N VAL A 239 -0.45 13.49 -0.56
CA VAL A 239 0.17 12.36 0.12
C VAL A 239 0.84 11.41 -0.87
N PHE A 240 0.21 11.14 -2.01
CA PHE A 240 0.83 10.36 -3.07
C PHE A 240 2.12 11.00 -3.58
N GLN A 241 2.09 12.30 -3.88
CA GLN A 241 3.27 13.03 -4.35
C GLN A 241 4.38 13.09 -3.31
N ALA A 242 4.04 13.29 -2.03
CA ALA A 242 4.98 13.28 -0.92
C ALA A 242 5.65 11.90 -0.79
N MET A 243 4.87 10.82 -0.81
CA MET A 243 5.42 9.45 -0.78
C MET A 243 6.30 9.16 -2.00
N GLU A 244 5.89 9.61 -3.20
CA GLU A 244 6.64 9.40 -4.45
C GLU A 244 7.98 10.14 -4.46
N ARG A 245 8.01 11.35 -3.89
CA ARG A 245 9.22 12.17 -3.82
C ARG A 245 10.17 11.72 -2.72
N ASP A 246 9.67 11.44 -1.52
CA ASP A 246 10.49 11.36 -0.32
C ASP A 246 10.79 9.90 0.08
N ALA A 247 9.82 8.99 -0.02
CA ALA A 247 9.96 7.61 0.45
C ALA A 247 10.27 6.62 -0.68
N PHE A 248 9.63 6.78 -1.83
CA PHE A 248 9.68 5.81 -2.92
C PHE A 248 11.08 5.60 -3.53
N PRO A 249 11.91 6.64 -3.74
CA PRO A 249 13.27 6.45 -4.25
C PRO A 249 14.13 5.63 -3.28
N GLY A 250 14.01 5.89 -1.98
CA GLY A 250 14.70 5.14 -0.93
C GLY A 250 14.24 3.68 -0.85
N PHE A 251 12.94 3.44 -1.03
CA PHE A 251 12.37 2.09 -1.09
C PHE A 251 12.97 1.28 -2.25
N LEU A 252 13.01 1.86 -3.47
CA LEU A 252 13.61 1.19 -4.62
C LEU A 252 15.11 0.94 -4.42
N GLN A 253 15.84 1.88 -3.82
CA GLN A 253 17.24 1.67 -3.48
C GLN A 253 17.43 0.51 -2.48
N ALA A 254 16.57 0.43 -1.46
CA ALA A 254 16.67 -0.61 -0.44
C ALA A 254 16.25 -2.00 -0.94
N LYS A 255 15.19 -2.10 -1.75
CA LYS A 255 14.56 -3.38 -2.11
C LYS A 255 14.75 -3.80 -3.57
N ALA A 256 14.88 -2.86 -4.51
CA ALA A 256 15.11 -3.18 -5.93
C ALA A 256 16.61 -3.24 -6.26
N LEU A 257 17.41 -2.40 -5.60
CA LEU A 257 18.87 -2.39 -5.77
C LEU A 257 19.57 -3.22 -4.70
N GLY A 258 19.15 -3.15 -3.44
CA GLY A 258 19.67 -3.98 -2.35
C GLY A 258 18.88 -5.27 -2.14
N ASN A 259 19.52 -6.25 -1.49
CA ASN A 259 18.83 -7.46 -0.99
C ASN A 259 19.01 -7.65 0.52
N LEU A 260 19.59 -6.66 1.21
CA LEU A 260 19.90 -6.69 2.63
C LEU A 260 19.14 -5.62 3.41
N VAL A 261 18.83 -5.95 4.66
CA VAL A 261 18.22 -5.02 5.63
C VAL A 261 19.34 -4.26 6.37
N PRO A 262 19.13 -2.98 6.77
CA PRO A 262 20.17 -2.18 7.44
C PRO A 262 20.84 -2.85 8.64
N LEU A 263 20.07 -3.57 9.47
CA LEU A 263 20.62 -4.29 10.62
C LEU A 263 21.58 -5.42 10.20
N SER A 264 21.24 -6.13 9.14
CA SER A 264 22.06 -7.22 8.59
C SER A 264 23.31 -6.71 7.88
N VAL A 265 23.24 -5.51 7.30
CA VAL A 265 24.40 -4.79 6.76
C VAL A 265 25.39 -4.44 7.87
N LEU A 266 24.90 -3.95 9.01
CA LEU A 266 25.74 -3.63 10.17
C LEU A 266 26.36 -4.89 10.80
N ALA A 267 25.60 -5.98 10.94
CA ALA A 267 26.13 -7.25 11.43
C ALA A 267 27.26 -7.78 10.54
N ARG A 268 27.09 -7.70 9.21
CA ARG A 268 28.13 -8.06 8.24
C ARG A 268 29.37 -7.18 8.36
N LEU A 269 29.21 -5.88 8.60
CA LEU A 269 30.34 -4.98 8.86
C LEU A 269 31.13 -5.42 10.09
N ALA A 270 30.46 -5.75 11.20
CA ALA A 270 31.14 -6.22 12.41
C ALA A 270 31.95 -7.49 12.15
N VAL A 271 31.37 -8.46 11.43
CA VAL A 271 32.08 -9.69 11.01
C VAL A 271 33.26 -9.37 10.08
N ALA A 272 33.09 -8.44 9.14
CA ALA A 272 34.15 -8.00 8.24
C ALA A 272 35.34 -7.43 9.04
N LEU A 273 35.08 -6.54 10.00
CA LEU A 273 36.11 -5.91 10.82
C LEU A 273 36.84 -6.93 11.71
N MET A 274 36.11 -7.88 12.32
CA MET A 274 36.73 -8.96 13.09
C MET A 274 37.62 -9.85 12.22
N ALA A 275 37.15 -10.23 11.03
CA ALA A 275 37.91 -11.04 10.09
C ALA A 275 39.15 -10.29 9.55
N PHE A 276 39.02 -8.97 9.30
CA PHE A 276 40.13 -8.12 8.85
C PHE A 276 41.19 -7.96 9.94
N GLY A 277 40.76 -7.72 11.19
CA GLY A 277 41.64 -7.67 12.35
C GLY A 277 42.39 -8.99 12.56
N GLY A 278 41.68 -10.11 12.52
CA GLY A 278 42.28 -11.45 12.62
C GLY A 278 43.21 -11.78 11.45
N GLY A 279 42.86 -11.36 10.23
CA GLY A 279 43.67 -11.51 9.03
C GLY A 279 44.99 -10.76 9.11
N PHE A 280 44.96 -9.48 9.49
CA PHE A 280 46.19 -8.69 9.69
C PHE A 280 47.03 -9.19 10.86
N TRP A 281 46.39 -9.55 11.98
CA TRP A 281 47.09 -10.13 13.12
C TRP A 281 47.84 -11.41 12.73
N GLY A 282 47.15 -12.33 12.04
CA GLY A 282 47.75 -13.53 11.49
C GLY A 282 48.86 -13.23 10.49
N ALA A 283 48.69 -12.19 9.66
CA ALA A 283 49.67 -11.81 8.65
C ALA A 283 50.96 -11.34 9.28
N TRP A 284 50.84 -10.45 10.26
CA TRP A 284 51.96 -9.94 11.00
C TRP A 284 52.69 -11.06 11.76
N TYR A 285 51.94 -11.95 12.42
CA TYR A 285 52.52 -13.10 13.13
C TYR A 285 53.34 -14.00 12.21
N VAL A 286 52.78 -14.35 11.05
CA VAL A 286 53.40 -15.26 10.07
C VAL A 286 54.62 -14.63 9.38
N VAL A 287 54.59 -13.32 9.12
CA VAL A 287 55.71 -12.56 8.53
C VAL A 287 56.86 -12.41 9.54
N LEU A 288 56.57 -12.04 10.79
CA LEU A 288 57.59 -11.85 11.83
C LEU A 288 58.25 -13.16 12.29
N ARG A 289 57.50 -14.27 12.33
CA ARG A 289 58.03 -15.60 12.71
C ARG A 289 58.62 -16.38 11.55
N ASP A 290 58.76 -15.73 10.38
CA ASP A 290 59.25 -16.27 9.12
C ASP A 290 58.76 -17.69 8.81
N LYS A 291 57.43 -17.87 8.88
CA LYS A 291 56.85 -19.19 8.59
C LYS A 291 56.89 -19.49 7.08
N PRO A 292 56.99 -20.76 6.68
CA PRO A 292 57.04 -21.16 5.27
C PRO A 292 55.74 -20.81 4.52
N ARG A 293 55.86 -20.64 3.19
CA ARG A 293 54.79 -20.16 2.29
C ARG A 293 53.47 -20.92 2.39
N HIS A 294 53.51 -22.24 2.62
CA HIS A 294 52.29 -23.06 2.75
C HIS A 294 51.43 -22.68 3.97
N ILE A 295 52.06 -22.24 5.07
CA ILE A 295 51.35 -21.73 6.25
C ILE A 295 50.79 -20.35 5.94
N ARG A 296 51.52 -19.53 5.17
CA ARG A 296 51.05 -18.20 4.73
C ARG A 296 49.81 -18.28 3.84
N CYS A 297 49.62 -19.36 3.07
CA CYS A 297 48.43 -19.54 2.25
C CYS A 297 47.12 -19.59 3.07
N TRP A 298 47.17 -19.97 4.34
CA TRP A 298 45.97 -19.97 5.20
C TRP A 298 45.41 -18.58 5.48
N LEU A 299 46.19 -17.52 5.22
CA LEU A 299 45.74 -16.13 5.30
C LEU A 299 44.71 -15.75 4.24
N ILE A 300 44.60 -16.53 3.17
CA ILE A 300 43.59 -16.30 2.15
C ILE A 300 42.19 -16.37 2.78
N LEU A 301 41.95 -17.28 3.73
CA LEU A 301 40.62 -17.45 4.35
C LEU A 301 40.10 -16.19 5.06
N PRO A 302 40.80 -15.62 6.07
CA PRO A 302 40.32 -14.41 6.73
C PRO A 302 40.20 -13.22 5.78
N PHE A 303 41.10 -13.07 4.79
CA PHE A 303 40.99 -11.99 3.81
C PHE A 303 39.82 -12.16 2.83
N VAL A 304 39.53 -13.39 2.39
CA VAL A 304 38.34 -13.67 1.57
C VAL A 304 37.05 -13.39 2.34
N ILE A 305 36.97 -13.85 3.59
CA ILE A 305 35.80 -13.59 4.45
C ILE A 305 35.63 -12.09 4.67
N ALA A 306 36.70 -11.38 5.02
CA ALA A 306 36.64 -9.94 5.23
C ALA A 306 36.27 -9.18 3.95
N ALA A 307 36.90 -9.50 2.82
CA ALA A 307 36.63 -8.85 1.54
C ALA A 307 35.20 -9.11 1.03
N TYR A 308 34.66 -10.31 1.28
CA TYR A 308 33.27 -10.64 1.00
C TYR A 308 32.32 -9.75 1.80
N PHE A 309 32.46 -9.73 3.13
CA PHE A 309 31.54 -9.00 4.00
C PHE A 309 31.68 -7.48 3.87
N ILE A 310 32.88 -6.95 3.63
CA ILE A 310 33.09 -5.51 3.42
C ILE A 310 32.48 -5.05 2.09
N SER A 311 32.63 -5.85 1.03
CA SER A 311 32.02 -5.55 -0.27
C SER A 311 30.50 -5.67 -0.19
N SER A 312 30.00 -6.65 0.57
CA SER A 312 28.57 -6.82 0.82
C SER A 312 27.98 -5.64 1.59
N TYR A 313 28.70 -5.13 2.59
CA TYR A 313 28.37 -3.90 3.32
C TYR A 313 28.35 -2.68 2.39
N GLN A 314 29.43 -2.44 1.63
CA GLN A 314 29.58 -1.24 0.81
C GLN A 314 28.50 -1.10 -0.27
N TYR A 315 28.06 -2.24 -0.85
CA TYR A 315 27.10 -2.24 -1.95
C TYR A 315 25.67 -2.60 -1.53
N ASN A 316 25.43 -2.82 -0.23
CA ASN A 316 24.14 -3.28 0.34
C ASN A 316 23.58 -4.53 -0.36
N ILE A 317 24.46 -5.43 -0.80
CA ILE A 317 24.10 -6.63 -1.54
C ILE A 317 24.87 -7.84 -1.01
N ASP A 318 24.17 -8.94 -0.76
CA ASP A 318 24.73 -10.26 -0.51
C ASP A 318 24.74 -11.02 -1.84
N PRO A 319 25.91 -11.23 -2.45
CA PRO A 319 25.97 -11.84 -3.77
C PRO A 319 25.46 -13.29 -3.81
N ILE A 320 25.73 -14.07 -2.76
CA ILE A 320 25.31 -15.47 -2.68
C ILE A 320 23.79 -15.54 -2.66
N MET A 321 23.16 -14.74 -1.79
CA MET A 321 21.71 -14.68 -1.69
C MET A 321 21.05 -14.14 -2.97
N ALA A 322 21.67 -13.15 -3.62
CA ALA A 322 21.19 -12.60 -4.88
C ALA A 322 21.11 -13.69 -5.97
N TYR A 323 22.16 -14.51 -6.14
CA TYR A 323 22.15 -15.61 -7.11
C TYR A 323 21.13 -16.71 -6.79
N LEU A 324 20.98 -17.04 -5.50
CA LEU A 324 19.95 -17.97 -5.04
C LEU A 324 18.52 -17.43 -5.24
N GLY A 325 18.38 -16.13 -5.54
CA GLY A 325 17.09 -15.49 -5.77
C GLY A 325 16.34 -15.16 -4.48
N PHE A 326 17.07 -14.94 -3.38
CA PHE A 326 16.51 -14.52 -2.10
C PHE A 326 16.89 -13.07 -1.79
N SER A 327 15.93 -12.37 -1.19
CA SER A 327 16.10 -11.04 -0.62
C SER A 327 15.66 -11.05 0.83
N GLU A 328 16.37 -10.32 1.67
CA GLU A 328 16.02 -10.19 3.08
C GLU A 328 14.86 -9.20 3.25
N TYR A 329 13.85 -9.62 4.00
CA TYR A 329 12.62 -8.89 4.20
C TYR A 329 12.68 -8.08 5.50
N THR A 330 12.90 -8.79 6.60
CA THR A 330 13.28 -8.30 7.93
C THR A 330 14.56 -9.03 8.35
N PHE A 331 15.21 -8.60 9.43
CA PHE A 331 16.41 -9.28 9.95
C PHE A 331 16.19 -10.79 10.06
N LEU A 332 17.00 -11.58 9.34
CA LEU A 332 16.94 -13.06 9.26
C LEU A 332 15.67 -13.68 8.68
N ASN A 333 14.81 -12.90 8.03
CA ASN A 333 13.65 -13.43 7.31
C ASN A 333 13.82 -13.23 5.80
N TRP A 334 13.77 -14.31 5.04
CA TRP A 334 14.09 -14.32 3.62
C TRP A 334 12.85 -14.49 2.77
N ALA A 335 12.72 -13.63 1.77
CA ALA A 335 11.69 -13.69 0.75
C ALA A 335 12.31 -14.04 -0.60
N ARG A 336 11.58 -14.83 -1.40
CA ARG A 336 12.00 -15.14 -2.76
C ARG A 336 11.73 -13.95 -3.68
N ILE A 337 12.72 -13.60 -4.49
CA ILE A 337 12.60 -12.56 -5.53
C ILE A 337 11.73 -13.13 -6.65
N ARG A 338 10.51 -12.60 -6.78
CA ARG A 338 9.54 -12.99 -7.81
C ARG A 338 9.58 -12.04 -9.01
N GLU A 339 9.91 -10.78 -8.77
CA GLU A 339 10.02 -9.77 -9.82
C GLU A 339 11.23 -10.06 -10.75
N PRO A 340 11.01 -10.39 -12.03
CA PRO A 340 12.07 -10.88 -12.91
C PRO A 340 13.11 -9.80 -13.23
N TYR A 341 12.67 -8.55 -13.44
CA TYR A 341 13.56 -7.44 -13.73
C TYR A 341 14.53 -7.19 -12.58
N VAL A 342 14.01 -7.12 -11.34
CA VAL A 342 14.80 -6.96 -10.11
C VAL A 342 15.81 -8.09 -9.95
N ARG A 343 15.42 -9.34 -10.25
CA ARG A 343 16.34 -10.49 -10.21
C ARG A 343 17.52 -10.32 -11.17
N THR A 344 17.27 -9.91 -12.41
CA THR A 344 18.36 -9.70 -13.39
C THR A 344 19.28 -8.55 -12.98
N LEU A 345 18.73 -7.49 -12.40
CA LEU A 345 19.47 -6.34 -11.91
C LEU A 345 20.36 -6.71 -10.73
N LEU A 346 19.81 -7.40 -9.74
CA LEU A 346 20.57 -7.89 -8.57
C LEU A 346 21.68 -8.86 -8.97
N ASN A 347 21.44 -9.78 -9.90
CA ASN A 347 22.48 -10.70 -10.38
C ASN A 347 23.65 -9.97 -11.05
N LYS A 348 23.37 -8.94 -11.86
CA LYS A 348 24.42 -8.10 -12.48
C LYS A 348 25.26 -7.38 -11.42
N ARG A 349 24.60 -6.77 -10.43
CA ARG A 349 25.29 -6.10 -9.31
C ARG A 349 26.09 -7.08 -8.47
N ALA A 350 25.51 -8.23 -8.14
CA ALA A 350 26.17 -9.30 -7.38
C ALA A 350 27.44 -9.80 -8.08
N THR A 351 27.41 -9.92 -9.41
CA THR A 351 28.60 -10.27 -10.21
C THR A 351 29.71 -9.23 -10.02
N ALA A 352 29.38 -7.95 -10.19
CA ALA A 352 30.35 -6.88 -9.98
C ALA A 352 30.90 -6.87 -8.55
N THR A 353 30.04 -7.05 -7.54
CA THR A 353 30.46 -7.09 -6.13
C THR A 353 31.39 -8.26 -5.82
N ILE A 354 31.13 -9.47 -6.35
CA ILE A 354 32.06 -10.61 -6.18
C ILE A 354 33.39 -10.34 -6.85
N LEU A 355 33.41 -9.78 -8.06
CA LEU A 355 34.66 -9.48 -8.76
C LEU A 355 35.52 -8.50 -7.97
N ILE A 356 34.89 -7.46 -7.40
CA ILE A 356 35.58 -6.49 -6.53
C ILE A 356 36.08 -7.19 -5.25
N ALA A 357 35.25 -7.99 -4.59
CA ALA A 357 35.65 -8.73 -3.38
C ALA A 357 36.83 -9.68 -3.65
N ALA A 358 36.80 -10.40 -4.78
CA ALA A 358 37.86 -11.30 -5.19
C ALA A 358 39.16 -10.55 -5.49
N PHE A 359 39.09 -9.40 -6.16
CA PHE A 359 40.25 -8.54 -6.42
C PHE A 359 40.88 -8.02 -5.12
N VAL A 360 40.07 -7.53 -4.18
CA VAL A 360 40.56 -7.06 -2.86
C VAL A 360 41.17 -8.21 -2.05
N ALA A 361 40.51 -9.38 -2.01
CA ALA A 361 41.06 -10.55 -1.31
C ALA A 361 42.38 -11.02 -1.93
N ALA A 362 42.47 -11.08 -3.26
CA ALA A 362 43.66 -11.52 -3.98
C ALA A 362 44.83 -10.54 -3.77
N SER A 363 44.60 -9.24 -3.92
CA SER A 363 45.63 -8.21 -3.70
C SER A 363 46.22 -8.26 -2.29
N LEU A 364 45.36 -8.34 -1.25
CA LEU A 364 45.81 -8.47 0.14
C LEU A 364 46.58 -9.78 0.38
N SER A 365 46.08 -10.89 -0.15
CA SER A 365 46.72 -12.20 0.00
C SER A 365 48.10 -12.24 -0.66
N VAL A 366 48.23 -11.72 -1.88
CA VAL A 366 49.49 -11.63 -2.62
C VAL A 366 50.51 -10.80 -1.84
N LEU A 367 50.10 -9.64 -1.31
CA LEU A 367 50.97 -8.77 -0.52
C LEU A 367 51.57 -9.55 0.67
N PHE A 368 50.76 -10.19 1.51
CA PHE A 368 51.27 -10.84 2.73
C PHE A 368 51.94 -12.21 2.50
N ILE A 369 51.62 -12.90 1.40
CA ILE A 369 52.27 -14.18 1.07
C ILE A 369 53.68 -13.95 0.52
N PHE A 370 53.87 -12.92 -0.32
CA PHE A 370 55.15 -12.67 -1.00
C PHE A 370 56.10 -11.72 -0.27
N VAL A 371 55.64 -10.97 0.74
CA VAL A 371 56.53 -10.14 1.56
C VAL A 371 57.61 -11.00 2.24
N PRO A 372 58.91 -10.66 2.09
CA PRO A 372 59.99 -11.38 2.75
C PRO A 372 59.85 -11.27 4.27
N GLY A 373 60.07 -12.39 4.97
CA GLY A 373 60.05 -12.40 6.44
C GLY A 373 61.23 -11.62 6.98
N THR A 374 60.98 -10.77 7.97
CA THR A 374 62.03 -10.11 8.75
C THR A 374 62.02 -10.70 10.14
N MET A 375 63.10 -11.37 10.53
CA MET A 375 63.31 -11.75 11.93
C MET A 375 63.61 -10.46 12.70
N LEU A 376 62.73 -10.11 13.65
CA LEU A 376 62.98 -9.08 14.67
C LEU A 376 63.34 -9.76 16.00
#